data_AF-A0A6I5VM25-F1
#
_entry.id   AF-A0A6I5VM25-F1
#
_cell.length_a   1.000
_cell.length_b   1.000
_cell.length_c   1.000
_cell.angle_alpha   90.00
_cell.angle_beta   90.00
_cell.angle_gamma   90.00
#
_symmetry.space_group_name_H-M   'P 1'
#
loop_
_entity.id
_entity.type
_entity.pdbx_description
1 polymer ?
#
loop_
_entity_poly.entity_id
_entity_poly.type
_entity_poly.pdbx_seq_one_letter_code
_entity_poly.pdbx_strand_id
1 'polypeptide(L)'
;MNLPDYWLARPPGPDQQTAVEFDQLLDAVAENDACELIDYRLTAPKWQFLCHAAGSGFVMHGTGRADIEIFEPRQPDDPSEFGGRRGVFAAEDGIWPMYFAIVDRDRYPMGLLNACILVGPDAEARYFFSITDSVLPHRPWRSGVVYLLPAAGFDSQPPATVDGKEVRLAQAVNPDPVRPLAKLRIEPEDFPFLQQIRGHDHDVIRARFEADPDGFPWLEPARSDQG
;
A
#
# COMPACT_ATOMS: atom_id res chain seq x y z
N MET A 1 -10.31 -3.02 19.54
CA MET A 1 -9.62 -1.71 19.67
C MET A 1 -10.56 -0.78 18.99
N ASN A 2 -11.02 0.29 19.64
CA ASN A 2 -11.74 1.31 18.90
C ASN A 2 -10.67 2.14 18.22
N LEU A 3 -10.31 1.72 17.01
CA LEU A 3 -9.48 2.56 16.16
C LEU A 3 -10.26 3.85 15.89
N PRO A 4 -9.57 5.00 15.80
CA PRO A 4 -10.19 6.22 15.32
C PRO A 4 -10.91 6.02 13.98
N ASP A 5 -11.96 6.79 13.75
CA ASP A 5 -12.84 6.69 12.57
C ASP A 5 -12.14 7.02 11.24
N TYR A 6 -10.92 7.59 11.30
CA TYR A 6 -10.12 7.84 10.12
C TYR A 6 -9.52 6.58 9.50
N TRP A 7 -9.48 5.46 10.23
CA TRP A 7 -9.02 4.18 9.70
C TRP A 7 -10.11 3.53 8.84
N LEU A 8 -9.83 3.40 7.55
CA LEU A 8 -10.70 2.70 6.62
C LEU A 8 -10.54 1.19 6.81
N ALA A 9 -11.65 0.47 6.95
CA ALA A 9 -11.64 -1.00 6.98
C ALA A 9 -11.58 -1.57 5.55
N ARG A 10 -10.82 -2.66 5.37
CA ARG A 10 -10.85 -3.42 4.11
C ARG A 10 -12.30 -3.79 3.76
N PRO A 11 -12.76 -3.60 2.50
CA PRO A 11 -14.06 -4.11 2.10
C PRO A 11 -14.08 -5.65 2.13
N PRO A 12 -15.26 -6.28 2.15
CA PRO A 12 -15.37 -7.74 2.22
C PRO A 12 -14.62 -8.47 1.09
N GLY A 13 -13.88 -9.52 1.46
CA GLY A 13 -13.10 -10.33 0.53
C GLY A 13 -13.95 -11.10 -0.50
N PRO A 14 -13.30 -11.83 -1.41
CA PRO A 14 -13.98 -12.64 -2.40
C PRO A 14 -14.80 -13.76 -1.77
N ASP A 15 -15.82 -14.25 -2.49
CA ASP A 15 -16.45 -15.53 -2.16
C ASP A 15 -15.54 -16.71 -2.57
N GLN A 16 -15.94 -17.94 -2.20
CA GLN A 16 -15.13 -19.12 -2.45
C GLN A 16 -14.90 -19.40 -3.95
N GLN A 17 -15.91 -19.14 -4.79
CA GLN A 17 -15.79 -19.37 -6.22
C GLN A 17 -14.78 -18.39 -6.84
N THR A 18 -14.87 -17.13 -6.46
CA THR A 18 -13.95 -16.07 -6.88
C THR A 18 -12.52 -16.36 -6.40
N ALA A 19 -12.35 -16.87 -5.18
CA ALA A 19 -11.03 -17.26 -4.68
C ALA A 19 -10.39 -18.37 -5.53
N VAL A 20 -11.16 -19.37 -5.99
CA VAL A 20 -10.67 -20.41 -6.90
C VAL A 20 -10.25 -19.83 -8.26
N GLU A 21 -10.99 -18.86 -8.79
CA GLU A 21 -10.61 -18.16 -10.03
C GLU A 21 -9.31 -17.36 -9.85
N PHE A 22 -9.08 -16.80 -8.66
CA PHE A 22 -7.82 -16.13 -8.34
C PHE A 22 -6.65 -17.10 -8.24
N ASP A 23 -6.83 -18.28 -7.63
CA ASP A 23 -5.81 -19.32 -7.59
C ASP A 23 -5.38 -19.72 -9.02
N GLN A 24 -6.35 -19.92 -9.92
CA GLN A 24 -6.06 -20.24 -11.33
C GLN A 24 -5.25 -19.15 -12.04
N LEU A 25 -5.52 -17.88 -11.75
CA LEU A 25 -4.71 -16.77 -12.29
C LEU A 25 -3.30 -16.76 -11.71
N LEU A 26 -3.13 -17.10 -10.44
CA LEU A 26 -1.81 -17.14 -9.78
C LEU A 26 -0.98 -18.33 -10.24
N ASP A 27 -1.60 -19.48 -10.45
CA ASP A 27 -0.94 -20.66 -11.03
C ASP A 27 -0.38 -20.32 -12.43
N ALA A 28 -1.17 -19.64 -13.27
CA ALA A 28 -0.71 -19.17 -14.58
C ALA A 28 0.44 -18.15 -14.49
N VAL A 29 0.48 -17.31 -13.45
CA VAL A 29 1.62 -16.41 -13.18
C VAL A 29 2.86 -17.20 -12.76
N ALA A 30 2.71 -18.21 -11.92
CA ALA A 30 3.83 -19.02 -11.42
C ALA A 30 4.46 -19.91 -12.50
N GLU A 31 3.69 -20.29 -13.52
CA GLU A 31 4.17 -21.06 -14.68
C GLU A 31 4.88 -20.19 -15.74
N ASN A 32 4.84 -18.86 -15.61
CA ASN A 32 5.42 -17.93 -16.56
C ASN A 32 6.79 -17.41 -16.09
N ASP A 33 7.82 -17.63 -16.90
CA ASP A 33 9.19 -17.16 -16.63
C ASP A 33 9.40 -15.66 -16.93
N ALA A 34 8.41 -14.99 -17.56
CA ALA A 34 8.49 -13.59 -17.93
C ALA A 34 7.48 -12.72 -17.14
N CYS A 35 7.89 -11.49 -16.79
CA CYS A 35 6.99 -10.51 -16.20
C CYS A 35 5.99 -9.98 -17.23
N GLU A 36 4.86 -10.66 -17.34
CA GLU A 36 3.79 -10.30 -18.25
C GLU A 36 2.67 -9.49 -17.60
N LEU A 37 1.94 -8.77 -18.43
CA LEU A 37 0.71 -8.10 -18.02
C LEU A 37 -0.39 -9.15 -17.86
N ILE A 38 -0.96 -9.24 -16.66
CA ILE A 38 -2.10 -10.12 -16.39
C ILE A 38 -3.30 -9.65 -17.21
N ASP A 39 -3.80 -10.50 -18.10
CA ASP A 39 -5.05 -10.32 -18.83
C ASP A 39 -6.24 -10.58 -17.89
N TYR A 40 -6.52 -9.60 -17.04
CA TYR A 40 -7.54 -9.71 -16.01
C TYR A 40 -8.95 -9.57 -16.59
N ARG A 41 -9.66 -10.70 -16.69
CA ARG A 41 -11.01 -10.79 -17.28
C ARG A 41 -12.13 -11.12 -16.28
N LEU A 42 -11.78 -11.23 -15.00
CA LEU A 42 -12.75 -11.52 -13.95
C LEU A 42 -13.63 -10.29 -13.67
N THR A 43 -14.85 -10.53 -13.21
CA THR A 43 -15.77 -9.46 -12.79
C THR A 43 -15.48 -8.97 -11.37
N ALA A 44 -14.76 -9.77 -10.59
CA ALA A 44 -14.34 -9.41 -9.25
C ALA A 44 -13.42 -8.17 -9.28
N PRO A 45 -13.47 -7.31 -8.26
CA PRO A 45 -12.56 -6.18 -8.18
C PRO A 45 -11.10 -6.62 -8.12
N LYS A 46 -10.22 -5.94 -8.87
CA LYS A 46 -8.77 -6.22 -8.91
C LYS A 46 -8.12 -6.21 -7.53
N TRP A 47 -8.59 -5.35 -6.63
CA TRP A 47 -8.06 -5.28 -5.27
C TRP A 47 -8.29 -6.59 -4.48
N GLN A 48 -9.38 -7.32 -4.74
CA GLN A 48 -9.62 -8.62 -4.11
C GLN A 48 -8.59 -9.64 -4.57
N PHE A 49 -8.30 -9.67 -5.88
CA PHE A 49 -7.24 -10.52 -6.44
C PHE A 49 -5.87 -10.18 -5.85
N LEU A 50 -5.53 -8.89 -5.75
CA LEU A 50 -4.24 -8.48 -5.17
C LEU A 50 -4.14 -8.83 -3.68
N CYS A 51 -5.22 -8.69 -2.91
CA CYS A 51 -5.24 -9.11 -1.50
C CYS A 51 -5.12 -10.64 -1.37
N HIS A 52 -5.76 -11.40 -2.27
CA HIS A 52 -5.64 -12.86 -2.32
C HIS A 52 -4.20 -13.28 -2.65
N ALA A 53 -3.61 -12.67 -3.67
CA ALA A 53 -2.22 -12.90 -4.07
C ALA A 53 -1.21 -12.60 -2.94
N ALA A 54 -1.43 -11.53 -2.16
CA ALA A 54 -0.59 -11.23 -1.00
C ALA A 54 -0.63 -12.35 0.06
N GLY A 55 -1.78 -13.03 0.22
CA GLY A 55 -1.91 -14.22 1.06
C GLY A 55 -1.28 -15.49 0.50
N SER A 56 -0.91 -15.50 -0.78
CA SER A 56 -0.41 -16.66 -1.52
C SER A 56 1.08 -16.57 -1.88
N GLY A 57 1.88 -15.83 -1.09
CA GLY A 57 3.33 -15.78 -1.24
C GLY A 57 3.86 -14.67 -2.16
N PHE A 58 3.05 -13.63 -2.42
CA PHE A 58 3.46 -12.45 -3.16
C PHE A 58 3.52 -11.21 -2.26
N VAL A 59 4.41 -10.29 -2.62
CA VAL A 59 4.38 -8.90 -2.13
C VAL A 59 4.22 -7.96 -3.32
N MET A 60 3.68 -6.78 -3.08
CA MET A 60 3.19 -5.92 -4.15
C MET A 60 3.95 -4.61 -4.25
N HIS A 61 4.22 -4.16 -5.46
CA HIS A 61 4.81 -2.84 -5.70
C HIS A 61 3.98 -2.02 -6.68
N GLY A 62 3.42 -0.90 -6.22
CA GLY A 62 2.62 0.00 -7.04
C GLY A 62 3.41 1.16 -7.61
N THR A 63 3.24 1.44 -8.90
CA THR A 63 3.92 2.56 -9.57
C THR A 63 3.22 2.95 -10.87
N GLY A 64 3.47 4.16 -11.38
CA GLY A 64 3.07 4.55 -12.73
C GLY A 64 3.98 4.03 -13.84
N ARG A 65 5.14 3.43 -13.50
CA ARG A 65 6.12 2.94 -14.49
C ARG A 65 5.87 1.48 -14.84
N ALA A 66 5.41 1.23 -16.07
CA ALA A 66 4.99 -0.09 -16.54
C ALA A 66 6.11 -0.94 -17.18
N ASP A 67 7.32 -0.40 -17.26
CA ASP A 67 8.48 -0.96 -17.97
C ASP A 67 9.62 -1.41 -17.04
N ILE A 68 9.33 -1.71 -15.78
CA ILE A 68 10.34 -2.16 -14.82
C ILE A 68 10.57 -3.67 -15.00
N GLU A 69 11.77 -4.04 -15.45
CA GLU A 69 12.21 -5.44 -15.54
C GLU A 69 12.88 -5.93 -14.25
N ILE A 70 13.55 -5.03 -13.53
CA ILE A 70 14.25 -5.30 -12.27
C ILE A 70 14.03 -4.10 -11.35
N PHE A 71 13.59 -4.36 -10.14
CA PHE A 71 13.60 -3.39 -9.06
C PHE A 71 14.97 -3.37 -8.43
N GLU A 72 15.68 -2.26 -8.58
CA GLU A 72 16.97 -2.04 -7.92
C GLU A 72 16.77 -1.47 -6.51
N PRO A 73 17.55 -1.91 -5.50
CA PRO A 73 17.53 -1.36 -4.16
C PRO A 73 17.86 0.14 -4.15
N ARG A 74 17.00 0.93 -3.50
CA ARG A 74 17.17 2.39 -3.39
C ARG A 74 17.13 2.82 -1.94
N GLN A 75 17.77 3.94 -1.68
CA GLN A 75 17.69 4.62 -0.40
C GLN A 75 16.47 5.56 -0.44
N PRO A 76 15.39 5.28 0.31
CA PRO A 76 14.27 6.20 0.43
C PRO A 76 14.63 7.38 1.34
N ASP A 77 13.88 8.47 1.17
CA ASP A 77 13.89 9.63 2.06
C ASP A 77 12.85 9.41 3.17
N ASP A 78 13.16 8.49 4.07
CA ASP A 78 12.34 8.10 5.22
C ASP A 78 13.23 8.10 6.47
N PRO A 79 12.87 8.85 7.53
CA PRO A 79 13.71 8.98 8.72
C PRO A 79 13.60 7.78 9.68
N SER A 80 12.64 6.87 9.49
CA SER A 80 12.47 5.71 10.35
C SER A 80 13.56 4.66 10.11
N GLU A 81 13.93 3.91 11.15
CA GLU A 81 15.00 2.89 11.05
C GLU A 81 14.71 1.86 9.96
N PHE A 82 13.46 1.38 9.87
CA PHE A 82 13.07 0.38 8.89
C PHE A 82 12.77 0.99 7.52
N GLY A 83 11.97 2.05 7.48
CA GLY A 83 11.59 2.73 6.24
C GLY A 83 12.78 3.37 5.55
N GLY A 84 13.81 3.78 6.29
CA GLY A 84 15.07 4.32 5.80
C GLY A 84 16.12 3.28 5.38
N ARG A 85 15.77 1.99 5.25
CA ARG A 85 16.72 0.99 4.74
C ARG A 85 16.92 1.14 3.24
N ARG A 86 18.13 0.91 2.74
CA ARG A 86 18.35 0.71 1.30
C ARG A 86 17.75 -0.63 0.88
N GLY A 87 16.77 -0.62 -0.02
CA GLY A 87 16.08 -1.82 -0.45
C GLY A 87 15.04 -1.61 -1.54
N VAL A 88 14.48 -2.71 -2.03
CA VAL A 88 13.23 -2.75 -2.78
C VAL A 88 12.11 -2.86 -1.76
N PHE A 89 11.27 -1.84 -1.67
CA PHE A 89 10.10 -1.84 -0.80
C PHE A 89 8.88 -2.40 -1.51
N ALA A 90 8.09 -3.19 -0.77
CA ALA A 90 6.84 -3.75 -1.23
C ALA A 90 5.81 -3.75 -0.09
N ALA A 91 4.55 -3.92 -0.45
CA ALA A 91 3.45 -4.08 0.48
C ALA A 91 3.08 -5.56 0.64
N GLU A 92 2.80 -5.98 1.87
CA GLU A 92 2.21 -7.29 2.22
C GLU A 92 0.67 -7.28 2.09
N ASP A 93 0.14 -6.32 1.35
CA ASP A 93 -1.29 -6.08 1.12
C ASP A 93 -1.56 -5.74 -0.36
N GLY A 94 -2.79 -5.97 -0.81
CA GLY A 94 -3.19 -5.73 -2.19
C GLY A 94 -3.73 -4.34 -2.52
N ILE A 95 -4.25 -3.58 -1.54
CA ILE A 95 -4.88 -2.27 -1.75
C ILE A 95 -3.86 -1.13 -1.61
N TRP A 96 -3.00 -1.19 -0.59
CA TRP A 96 -1.97 -0.18 -0.36
C TRP A 96 -1.09 0.12 -1.59
N PRO A 97 -0.56 -0.87 -2.35
CA PRO A 97 0.21 -0.61 -3.56
C PRO A 97 -0.61 0.10 -4.65
N MET A 98 -1.93 -0.14 -4.75
CA MET A 98 -2.76 0.53 -5.76
C MET A 98 -2.75 2.04 -5.59
N TYR A 99 -2.68 2.55 -4.36
CA TYR A 99 -2.54 3.98 -4.09
C TYR A 99 -1.30 4.58 -4.78
N PHE A 100 -0.14 3.91 -4.68
CA PHE A 100 1.09 4.36 -5.33
C PHE A 100 1.06 4.21 -6.86
N ALA A 101 0.27 3.25 -7.37
CA ALA A 101 0.05 3.11 -8.80
C ALA A 101 -0.74 4.30 -9.37
N ILE A 102 -1.81 4.72 -8.68
CA ILE A 102 -2.76 5.70 -9.21
C ILE A 102 -2.42 7.17 -8.93
N VAL A 103 -1.60 7.48 -7.92
CA VAL A 103 -1.25 8.89 -7.63
C VAL A 103 -0.19 9.40 -8.61
N ASP A 104 -0.49 10.49 -9.31
CA ASP A 104 0.37 11.08 -10.36
C ASP A 104 1.33 12.15 -9.80
N ARG A 105 2.35 11.67 -9.10
CA ARG A 105 3.41 12.52 -8.52
C ARG A 105 4.34 13.15 -9.55
N ASP A 106 4.37 12.61 -10.77
CA ASP A 106 5.25 13.11 -11.83
C ASP A 106 4.68 14.41 -12.42
N ARG A 107 3.35 14.49 -12.55
CA ARG A 107 2.65 15.68 -13.01
C ARG A 107 2.34 16.68 -11.89
N TYR A 108 2.11 16.17 -10.68
CA TYR A 108 1.69 16.99 -9.55
C TYR A 108 2.63 16.79 -8.36
N PRO A 109 3.56 17.73 -8.10
CA PRO A 109 4.37 17.72 -6.88
C PRO A 109 3.46 17.75 -5.65
N MET A 110 3.55 16.72 -4.80
CA MET A 110 2.73 16.58 -3.60
C MET A 110 3.43 15.73 -2.54
N GLY A 111 3.07 15.97 -1.29
CA GLY A 111 3.32 15.07 -0.17
C GLY A 111 2.27 13.96 -0.11
N LEU A 112 2.67 12.81 0.40
CA LEU A 112 1.78 11.69 0.72
C LEU A 112 1.83 11.45 2.22
N LEU A 113 0.66 11.22 2.83
CA LEU A 113 0.58 10.62 4.15
C LEU A 113 -0.40 9.46 4.05
N ASN A 114 0.08 8.26 4.33
CA ASN A 114 -0.64 7.02 4.12
C ASN A 114 -0.14 5.95 5.07
N ALA A 115 -0.98 4.95 5.32
CA ALA A 115 -0.62 3.78 6.11
C ALA A 115 -1.51 2.58 5.75
N CYS A 116 -0.93 1.39 5.85
CA CYS A 116 -1.66 0.12 5.90
C CYS A 116 -1.18 -0.65 7.13
N ILE A 117 -2.07 -0.84 8.10
CA ILE A 117 -1.77 -1.58 9.32
C ILE A 117 -2.63 -2.84 9.41
N LEU A 118 -2.07 -3.89 9.99
CA LEU A 118 -2.75 -5.12 10.37
C LEU A 118 -2.89 -5.13 11.89
N VAL A 119 -4.12 -5.27 12.38
CA VAL A 119 -4.44 -5.11 13.80
C VAL A 119 -5.01 -6.40 14.39
N GLY A 120 -4.45 -6.81 15.52
CA GLY A 120 -4.96 -7.93 16.30
C GLY A 120 -4.63 -9.31 15.70
N PRO A 121 -5.14 -10.39 16.33
CA PRO A 121 -4.78 -11.77 15.99
C PRO A 121 -5.23 -12.19 14.60
N ASP A 122 -6.33 -11.61 14.10
CA ASP A 122 -6.88 -11.89 12.77
C ASP A 122 -6.26 -11.03 11.66
N ALA A 123 -5.22 -10.24 12.00
CA ALA A 123 -4.52 -9.35 11.08
C ALA A 123 -5.46 -8.45 10.27
N GLU A 124 -6.45 -7.84 10.95
CA GLU A 124 -7.45 -7.02 10.26
C GLU A 124 -6.80 -5.78 9.63
N ALA A 125 -6.88 -5.68 8.30
CA ALA A 125 -6.27 -4.57 7.58
C ALA A 125 -7.06 -3.26 7.76
N ARG A 126 -6.32 -2.17 7.95
CA ARG A 126 -6.80 -0.81 8.12
C ARG A 126 -5.94 0.15 7.35
N TYR A 127 -6.58 1.13 6.74
CA TYR A 127 -5.93 2.02 5.79
C TYR A 127 -6.16 3.48 6.11
N PHE A 128 -5.19 4.30 5.71
CA PHE A 128 -5.31 5.73 5.67
C PHE A 128 -4.62 6.25 4.42
N PHE A 129 -5.24 7.19 3.72
CA PHE A 129 -4.71 7.77 2.49
C PHE A 129 -4.97 9.27 2.44
N SER A 130 -3.92 10.04 2.19
CA SER A 130 -4.04 11.46 1.95
C SER A 130 -2.91 12.00 1.08
N ILE A 131 -3.24 13.04 0.33
CA ILE A 131 -2.33 13.83 -0.49
C ILE A 131 -2.39 15.30 -0.09
N THR A 132 -1.45 16.10 -0.58
CA THR A 132 -1.49 17.56 -0.38
C THR A 132 -2.84 18.15 -0.81
N ASP A 133 -3.48 18.89 0.10
CA ASP A 133 -4.86 19.38 -0.02
C ASP A 133 -5.06 20.25 -1.27
N SER A 134 -4.12 21.14 -1.56
CA SER A 134 -4.18 22.03 -2.73
C SER A 134 -4.16 21.28 -4.07
N VAL A 135 -3.70 20.03 -4.10
CA VAL A 135 -3.62 19.20 -5.30
C VAL A 135 -4.88 18.36 -5.49
N LEU A 136 -5.54 17.96 -4.40
CA LEU A 136 -6.69 17.04 -4.43
C LEU A 136 -7.84 17.47 -5.37
N PRO A 137 -8.26 18.75 -5.44
CA PRO A 137 -9.29 19.21 -6.38
C PRO A 137 -8.94 18.98 -7.85
N HIS A 138 -7.66 18.86 -8.20
CA HIS A 138 -7.20 18.60 -9.57
C HIS A 138 -7.32 17.14 -9.99
N ARG A 139 -7.75 16.25 -9.08
CA ARG A 139 -7.87 14.80 -9.30
C ARG A 139 -6.56 14.24 -9.89
N PRO A 140 -5.46 14.27 -9.12
CA PRO A 140 -4.13 13.98 -9.62
C PRO A 140 -3.90 12.47 -9.77
N TRP A 141 -4.77 11.83 -10.54
CA TRP A 141 -4.84 10.40 -10.72
C TRP A 141 -4.30 10.03 -12.10
N ARG A 142 -3.70 8.85 -12.19
CA ARG A 142 -3.22 8.23 -13.43
C ARG A 142 -3.57 6.74 -13.44
N SER A 143 -3.53 6.16 -14.63
CA SER A 143 -3.35 4.72 -14.75
C SER A 143 -1.94 4.35 -14.30
N GLY A 144 -1.82 3.20 -13.64
CA GLY A 144 -0.54 2.64 -13.21
C GLY A 144 -0.53 1.12 -13.29
N VAL A 145 0.44 0.52 -12.62
CA VAL A 145 0.57 -0.93 -12.48
C VAL A 145 0.88 -1.30 -11.03
N VAL A 146 0.40 -2.46 -10.63
CA VAL A 146 0.87 -3.17 -9.44
C VAL A 146 1.64 -4.39 -9.91
N TYR A 147 2.91 -4.46 -9.56
CA TYR A 147 3.75 -5.63 -9.80
C TYR A 147 3.57 -6.64 -8.68
N LEU A 148 3.46 -7.90 -9.07
CA LEU A 148 3.53 -9.07 -8.19
C LEU A 148 4.99 -9.49 -8.09
N LEU A 149 5.56 -9.38 -6.90
CA LEU A 149 6.92 -9.78 -6.57
C LEU A 149 6.88 -11.06 -5.73
N PRO A 150 7.88 -11.96 -5.84
CA PRO A 150 7.97 -13.09 -4.92
C PRO A 150 8.21 -12.57 -3.50
N ALA A 151 7.51 -13.11 -2.50
CA ALA A 151 7.73 -12.73 -1.10
C ALA A 151 9.09 -13.22 -0.57
N ALA A 152 9.71 -14.20 -1.22
CA ALA A 152 11.02 -14.72 -0.84
C ALA A 152 12.09 -13.60 -0.85
N GLY A 153 12.85 -13.49 0.25
CA GLY A 153 13.91 -12.50 0.42
C GLY A 153 13.44 -11.13 0.94
N PHE A 154 12.14 -10.93 1.15
CA PHE A 154 11.62 -9.74 1.82
C PHE A 154 11.58 -9.94 3.34
N ASP A 155 12.12 -8.98 4.07
CA ASP A 155 11.93 -8.83 5.51
C ASP A 155 10.69 -7.99 5.78
N SER A 156 9.72 -8.50 6.54
CA SER A 156 8.58 -7.70 7.01
C SER A 156 9.03 -6.66 8.04
N GLN A 157 8.34 -5.51 8.07
CA GLN A 157 8.52 -4.54 9.13
C GLN A 157 8.15 -5.16 10.48
N PRO A 158 9.01 -5.04 11.52
CA PRO A 158 8.69 -5.57 12.84
C PRO A 158 7.38 -4.97 13.38
N PRO A 159 6.57 -5.77 14.10
CA PRO A 159 5.37 -5.25 14.76
C PRO A 159 5.73 -4.18 15.80
N ALA A 160 4.86 -3.20 15.94
CA ALA A 160 4.86 -2.23 17.02
C ALA A 160 3.77 -2.57 18.04
N THR A 161 3.91 -2.07 19.27
CA THR A 161 2.84 -2.13 20.27
C THR A 161 2.18 -0.77 20.40
N VAL A 162 0.89 -0.68 20.12
CA VAL A 162 0.07 0.53 20.30
C VAL A 162 -1.06 0.19 21.26
N ASP A 163 -1.17 0.93 22.37
CA ASP A 163 -2.14 0.69 23.45
C ASP A 163 -2.20 -0.78 23.91
N GLY A 164 -1.03 -1.41 24.05
CA GLY A 164 -0.91 -2.80 24.50
C GLY A 164 -1.36 -3.85 23.47
N LYS A 165 -1.51 -3.48 22.19
CA LYS A 165 -1.83 -4.40 21.09
C LYS A 165 -0.76 -4.40 20.03
N GLU A 166 -0.53 -5.56 19.46
CA GLU A 166 0.34 -5.71 18.30
C GLU A 166 -0.32 -5.08 17.07
N VAL A 167 0.44 -4.22 16.41
CA VAL A 167 0.12 -3.57 15.14
C VAL A 167 1.29 -3.79 14.20
N ARG A 168 1.01 -4.31 13.01
CA ARG A 168 2.01 -4.47 11.95
C ARG A 168 1.75 -3.48 10.84
N LEU A 169 2.78 -2.79 10.37
CA LEU A 169 2.70 -2.12 9.08
C LEU A 169 2.89 -3.18 8.01
N ALA A 170 2.03 -3.19 6.99
CA ALA A 170 2.08 -4.16 5.89
C ALA A 170 3.20 -3.81 4.89
N GLN A 171 4.38 -3.47 5.39
CA GLN A 171 5.56 -3.06 4.64
C GLN A 171 6.61 -4.16 4.73
N ALA A 172 7.28 -4.44 3.62
CA ALA A 172 8.43 -5.32 3.59
C ALA A 172 9.54 -4.73 2.72
N VAL A 173 10.78 -5.16 2.97
CA VAL A 173 11.97 -4.69 2.26
C VAL A 173 12.88 -5.85 1.86
N ASN A 174 13.36 -5.84 0.61
CA ASN A 174 14.38 -6.76 0.13
C ASN A 174 15.68 -5.97 -0.17
N PRO A 175 16.85 -6.35 0.39
CA PRO A 175 18.10 -5.62 0.15
C PRO A 175 18.69 -5.84 -1.25
N ASP A 176 18.22 -6.85 -1.98
CA ASP A 176 18.73 -7.28 -3.27
C ASP A 176 17.81 -6.87 -4.43
N PRO A 177 18.31 -6.86 -5.69
CA PRO A 177 17.47 -6.62 -6.85
C PRO A 177 16.39 -7.68 -7.00
N VAL A 178 15.16 -7.25 -7.30
CA VAL A 178 13.98 -8.14 -7.40
C VAL A 178 13.41 -8.09 -8.81
N ARG A 179 13.24 -9.26 -9.42
CA ARG A 179 12.48 -9.41 -10.67
C ARG A 179 11.00 -9.61 -10.34
N PRO A 180 10.09 -8.81 -10.93
CA PRO A 180 8.67 -9.09 -10.82
C PRO A 180 8.29 -10.35 -11.60
N LEU A 181 7.26 -11.06 -11.12
CA LEU A 181 6.71 -12.25 -11.79
C LEU A 181 5.58 -11.88 -12.75
N ALA A 182 4.80 -10.86 -12.42
CA ALA A 182 3.75 -10.34 -13.28
C ALA A 182 3.42 -8.90 -12.90
N LYS A 183 2.58 -8.25 -13.70
CA LYS A 183 2.02 -6.93 -13.39
C LYS A 183 0.56 -6.87 -13.75
N LEU A 184 -0.21 -6.14 -12.95
CA LEU A 184 -1.62 -5.87 -13.19
C LEU A 184 -1.80 -4.38 -13.45
N ARG A 185 -2.49 -4.05 -14.55
CA ARG A 185 -2.88 -2.66 -14.83
C ARG A 185 -3.95 -2.20 -13.86
N ILE A 186 -3.75 -1.02 -13.28
CA ILE A 186 -4.68 -0.38 -12.34
C ILE A 186 -5.12 0.97 -12.92
N GLU A 187 -6.42 1.16 -13.02
CA GLU A 187 -7.04 2.45 -13.25
C GLU A 187 -7.47 3.08 -11.91
N PRO A 188 -7.60 4.41 -11.81
CA PRO A 188 -8.05 5.07 -10.57
C PRO A 188 -9.34 4.46 -9.99
N GLU A 189 -10.27 4.08 -10.84
CA GLU A 189 -11.57 3.52 -10.46
C GLU A 189 -11.48 2.10 -9.87
N ASP A 190 -10.37 1.38 -10.11
CA ASP A 190 -10.14 0.07 -9.50
C ASP A 190 -9.84 0.20 -8.00
N PHE A 191 -9.35 1.37 -7.56
CA PHE A 191 -8.96 1.61 -6.16
C PHE A 191 -10.19 1.83 -5.27
N PRO A 192 -10.42 0.96 -4.27
CA PRO A 192 -11.67 0.95 -3.50
C PRO A 192 -11.87 2.21 -2.63
N PHE A 193 -10.80 2.98 -2.39
CA PHE A 193 -10.81 4.14 -1.51
C PHE A 193 -10.60 5.47 -2.22
N LEU A 194 -10.78 5.54 -3.54
CA LEU A 194 -10.50 6.75 -4.32
C LEU A 194 -11.22 8.00 -3.77
N GLN A 195 -12.49 7.86 -3.40
CA GLN A 195 -13.31 8.96 -2.86
C GLN A 195 -13.06 9.23 -1.37
N GLN A 196 -12.26 8.40 -0.70
CA GLN A 196 -11.90 8.55 0.71
C GLN A 196 -10.46 9.04 0.90
N ILE A 197 -9.73 9.34 -0.18
CA ILE A 197 -8.42 10.02 -0.11
C ILE A 197 -8.65 11.43 0.42
N ARG A 198 -7.96 11.76 1.52
CA ARG A 198 -8.08 13.06 2.19
C ARG A 198 -7.05 14.07 1.68
N GLY A 199 -7.35 15.35 1.88
CA GLY A 199 -6.37 16.43 1.75
C GLY A 199 -5.62 16.63 3.07
N HIS A 200 -4.34 16.99 3.00
CA HIS A 200 -3.56 17.46 4.16
C HIS A 200 -2.69 18.66 3.79
N ASP A 201 -2.37 19.50 4.77
CA ASP A 201 -1.33 20.51 4.66
C ASP A 201 0.02 19.89 5.06
N HIS A 202 0.96 19.85 4.10
CA HIS A 202 2.23 19.15 4.29
C HIS A 202 3.11 19.77 5.39
N ASP A 203 3.12 21.10 5.50
CA ASP A 203 3.91 21.79 6.52
C ASP A 203 3.31 21.57 7.91
N VAL A 204 1.98 21.53 8.02
CA VAL A 204 1.28 21.20 9.27
C VAL A 204 1.56 19.76 9.70
N ILE A 205 1.51 18.79 8.78
CA ILE A 205 1.84 17.38 9.07
C ILE A 205 3.27 17.27 9.57
N ARG A 206 4.24 17.90 8.89
CA ARG A 206 5.65 17.85 9.31
C ARG A 206 5.84 18.43 10.71
N ALA A 207 5.31 19.62 10.97
CA ALA A 207 5.45 20.26 12.29
C ALA A 207 4.83 19.43 13.43
N ARG A 208 3.73 18.72 13.16
CA ARG A 208 3.08 17.85 14.13
C ARG A 208 3.82 16.53 14.33
N PHE A 209 4.35 15.93 13.27
CA PHE A 209 5.22 14.76 13.36
C PHE A 209 6.49 15.07 14.18
N GLU A 210 7.11 16.24 13.96
CA GLU A 210 8.27 16.67 14.75
C GLU A 210 7.95 16.86 16.25
N ALA A 211 6.73 17.32 16.57
CA ALA A 211 6.29 17.53 17.94
C ALA A 211 5.86 16.23 18.65
N ASP A 212 5.25 15.30 17.92
CA ASP A 212 4.74 14.02 18.41
C ASP A 212 4.82 12.95 17.31
N PRO A 213 5.95 12.22 17.21
CA PRO A 213 6.14 11.19 16.18
C PRO A 213 5.17 10.00 16.26
N ASP A 214 4.42 9.86 17.37
CA ASP A 214 3.43 8.78 17.56
C ASP A 214 1.99 9.26 17.29
N GLY A 215 1.79 10.55 17.01
CA GLY A 215 0.48 11.21 16.85
C GLY A 215 -0.26 10.98 15.53
N PHE A 216 0.01 9.88 14.81
CA PHE A 216 -0.60 9.59 13.51
C PHE A 216 -2.14 9.73 13.58
N PRO A 217 -2.80 10.43 12.61
CA PRO A 217 -2.32 10.86 11.32
C PRO A 217 -1.95 12.36 11.28
N TRP A 218 -1.81 13.01 12.45
CA TRP A 218 -1.49 14.44 12.55
C TRP A 218 -2.43 15.39 11.78
N LEU A 219 -3.63 14.95 11.37
CA LEU A 219 -4.61 15.80 10.69
C LEU A 219 -5.29 16.78 11.64
N GLU A 220 -5.45 16.38 12.90
CA GLU A 220 -6.05 17.18 13.97
C GLU A 220 -4.97 17.73 14.90
N PRO A 221 -5.21 18.85 15.60
CA PRO A 221 -4.31 19.28 16.66
C PRO A 221 -4.21 18.19 17.74
N ALA A 222 -3.03 18.06 18.37
CA ALA A 222 -2.88 17.19 19.53
C ALA A 222 -3.98 17.52 20.55
N ARG A 223 -4.69 16.50 21.03
CA ARG A 223 -5.67 16.68 22.10
C ARG A 223 -4.91 17.29 23.27
N SER A 224 -5.27 18.51 23.63
CA SER A 224 -4.78 19.11 24.87
C SER A 224 -5.38 18.24 25.96
N ASP A 225 -4.54 17.53 26.71
CA ASP A 225 -4.96 16.94 27.97
C ASP A 225 -5.42 18.09 28.87
N GLN A 226 -6.73 18.33 28.87
CA GLN A 226 -7.36 19.17 29.86
C GLN A 226 -7.51 18.34 31.12
N GLY A 227 -6.52 18.47 32.02
CA GLY A 227 -6.67 18.38 33.48
C GLY A 227 -6.77 17.00 34.10
#